data_AF-A0A7X0JB18-F1
#
_entry.id   AF-A0A7X0JB18-F1
#
_cell.length_a   1.000
_cell.length_b   1.000
_cell.length_c   1.000
_cell.angle_alpha   90.00
_cell.angle_beta   90.00
_cell.angle_gamma   90.00
#
_symmetry.space_group_name_H-M   'P 1'
#
loop_
_entity.id
_entity.type
_entity.pdbx_description
1 polymer ?
#
loop_
_entity_poly.entity_id
_entity_poly.type
_entity_poly.pdbx_seq_one_letter_code
_entity_poly.pdbx_strand_id
1 'polypeptide(L)'
;MHTIITAAAIAMAAAATAAEAGDYGPALRRMLTETAGGRCPDDLMAEPLLSACRAQLPQMQPGLSALGTVGDLSFIKGEGDGDTRVETYAVKFAGGKTAIWSIGHRKNGKYGAAYSLGE
;
A
#
# COMPACT_ATOMS: atom_id res chain seq x y z
N MET A 1 -6.36 -64.38 -5.07
CA MET A 1 -6.74 -63.35 -4.08
C MET A 1 -5.47 -62.69 -3.60
N HIS A 2 -5.20 -61.46 -4.03
CA HIS A 2 -4.04 -60.68 -3.61
C HIS A 2 -4.50 -59.72 -2.51
N THR A 3 -4.01 -59.89 -1.29
CA THR A 3 -4.27 -58.98 -0.17
C THR A 3 -3.11 -58.02 -0.05
N ILE A 4 -3.43 -56.73 -0.20
CA ILE A 4 -2.52 -55.58 -0.18
C ILE A 4 -2.38 -55.11 1.28
N ILE A 5 -1.15 -54.82 1.76
CA ILE A 5 -0.92 -54.13 3.04
C ILE A 5 -0.31 -52.76 2.75
N THR A 6 -1.00 -51.77 3.30
CA THR A 6 -0.92 -50.32 3.12
C THR A 6 0.27 -49.72 3.86
N ALA A 7 1.06 -48.88 3.20
CA ALA A 7 1.98 -47.95 3.86
C ALA A 7 1.28 -46.59 4.02
N ALA A 8 1.01 -46.18 5.26
CA ALA A 8 0.46 -44.86 5.57
C ALA A 8 1.61 -43.88 5.84
N ALA A 9 1.94 -43.04 4.86
CA ALA A 9 2.78 -41.87 5.07
C ALA A 9 1.90 -40.70 5.49
N ILE A 10 2.01 -40.26 6.75
CA ILE A 10 1.37 -39.03 7.24
C ILE A 10 2.18 -37.86 6.68
N ALA A 11 1.73 -37.29 5.56
CA ALA A 11 2.23 -36.02 5.07
C ALA A 11 1.69 -34.92 5.99
N MET A 12 2.53 -34.40 6.88
CA MET A 12 2.25 -33.16 7.61
C MET A 12 2.15 -32.03 6.57
N ALA A 13 0.94 -31.54 6.35
CA ALA A 13 0.69 -30.37 5.53
C ALA A 13 1.36 -29.15 6.17
N ALA A 14 2.47 -28.69 5.58
CA ALA A 14 2.96 -27.35 5.82
C ALA A 14 1.92 -26.39 5.22
N ALA A 15 1.04 -25.84 6.06
CA ALA A 15 0.27 -24.68 5.71
C ALA A 15 1.26 -23.51 5.54
N ALA A 16 1.72 -23.31 4.31
CA ALA A 16 2.37 -22.08 3.92
C ALA A 16 1.35 -20.97 4.16
N THR A 17 1.54 -20.19 5.22
CA THR A 17 0.89 -18.89 5.37
C THR A 17 1.22 -18.09 4.13
N ALA A 18 0.25 -17.94 3.22
CA ALA A 18 0.36 -16.98 2.14
C ALA A 18 0.60 -15.62 2.81
N ALA A 19 1.76 -15.02 2.54
CA ALA A 19 2.00 -13.64 2.97
C ALA A 19 0.85 -12.79 2.42
N GLU A 20 0.13 -12.07 3.30
CA GLU A 20 -0.87 -11.11 2.84
C GLU A 20 -0.19 -10.18 1.82
N ALA A 21 -0.72 -10.14 0.60
CA ALA A 21 -0.31 -9.17 -0.39
C ALA A 21 -1.17 -7.93 -0.19
N GLY A 22 -0.54 -6.76 -0.17
CA GLY A 22 -1.26 -5.49 -0.07
C GLY A 22 -1.98 -5.14 -1.37
N ASP A 23 -3.22 -4.67 -1.25
CA ASP A 23 -4.08 -4.34 -2.39
C ASP A 23 -4.01 -2.86 -2.81
N TYR A 24 -3.63 -1.98 -1.89
CA TYR A 24 -3.70 -0.52 -2.07
C TYR A 24 -2.41 0.11 -2.61
N GLY A 25 -1.34 -0.67 -2.75
CA GLY A 25 -0.03 -0.22 -3.23
C GLY A 25 -0.07 0.52 -4.58
N PRO A 26 -0.75 0.01 -5.62
CA PRO A 26 -0.87 0.71 -6.90
C PRO A 26 -1.51 2.10 -6.77
N ALA A 27 -2.54 2.25 -5.92
CA ALA A 27 -3.19 3.54 -5.68
C ALA A 27 -2.26 4.51 -4.94
N LEU A 28 -1.55 4.02 -3.92
CA LEU A 28 -0.55 4.82 -3.19
C LEU A 28 0.56 5.32 -4.11
N ARG A 29 1.12 4.45 -4.97
CA ARG A 29 2.14 4.85 -5.95
C ARG A 29 1.63 5.99 -6.84
N ARG A 30 0.38 5.88 -7.33
CA ARG A 30 -0.20 6.91 -8.20
C ARG A 30 -0.42 8.21 -7.44
N MET A 31 -0.96 8.17 -6.22
CA MET A 31 -1.12 9.38 -5.39
C MET A 31 0.20 10.11 -5.16
N LEU A 32 1.26 9.38 -4.77
CA LEU A 32 2.58 9.97 -4.53
C LEU A 32 3.19 10.55 -5.80
N THR A 33 3.10 9.81 -6.91
CA THR A 33 3.63 10.25 -8.22
C THR A 33 2.94 11.52 -8.71
N GLU A 34 1.60 11.56 -8.64
CA GLU A 34 0.84 12.74 -9.08
C GLU A 34 1.03 13.93 -8.14
N THR A 35 1.14 13.70 -6.83
CA THR A 35 1.39 14.77 -5.84
C THR A 35 2.79 15.37 -6.01
N ALA A 36 3.81 14.54 -6.28
CA ALA A 36 5.13 15.02 -6.68
C ALA A 36 5.07 15.85 -7.98
N GLY A 37 4.19 15.48 -8.91
CA GLY A 37 3.87 16.25 -10.12
C GLY A 37 3.00 17.50 -9.90
N GLY A 38 2.65 17.84 -8.66
CA GLY A 38 1.82 19.01 -8.35
C GLY A 38 0.32 18.81 -8.55
N ARG A 39 -0.19 17.57 -8.49
CA ARG A 39 -1.62 17.26 -8.62
C ARG A 39 -2.11 16.36 -7.48
N CYS A 40 -3.33 16.62 -7.01
CA CYS A 40 -4.04 15.71 -6.10
C CYS A 40 -5.11 14.95 -6.90
N PRO A 41 -4.98 13.62 -7.12
CA PRO A 41 -5.88 12.85 -7.97
C PRO A 41 -7.26 12.70 -7.32
N ASP A 42 -8.24 13.45 -7.81
CA ASP A 42 -9.61 13.48 -7.26
C ASP A 42 -10.41 12.20 -7.52
N ASP A 43 -9.99 11.39 -8.49
CA ASP A 43 -10.54 10.07 -8.78
C ASP A 43 -10.10 9.00 -7.76
N LEU A 44 -9.00 9.25 -7.05
CA LEU A 44 -8.48 8.37 -6.00
C LEU A 44 -8.73 8.89 -4.59
N MET A 45 -8.74 10.21 -4.39
CA MET A 45 -8.87 10.81 -3.06
C MET A 45 -10.32 11.18 -2.76
N ALA A 46 -10.85 10.67 -1.65
CA ALA A 46 -12.12 11.16 -1.11
C ALA A 46 -11.98 12.64 -0.70
N GLU A 47 -13.12 13.35 -0.62
CA GLU A 47 -13.13 14.81 -0.45
C GLU A 47 -12.29 15.34 0.72
N PRO A 48 -12.30 14.73 1.93
CA PRO A 48 -11.43 15.18 3.01
C PRO A 48 -9.92 15.04 2.70
N LEU A 49 -9.50 13.91 2.11
CA LEU A 49 -8.11 13.68 1.73
C LEU A 49 -7.70 14.60 0.57
N LEU A 50 -8.58 14.80 -0.40
CA LEU A 50 -8.34 15.66 -1.55
C LEU A 50 -8.15 17.12 -1.11
N SER A 51 -9.01 17.59 -0.20
CA SER A 51 -8.91 18.93 0.39
C SER A 51 -7.60 19.10 1.16
N ALA A 52 -7.25 18.14 2.02
CA ALA A 52 -5.98 18.15 2.76
C ALA A 52 -4.77 18.14 1.82
N CYS A 53 -4.77 17.29 0.79
CA CYS A 53 -3.71 17.23 -0.21
C CYS A 53 -3.53 18.60 -0.89
N ARG A 54 -4.62 19.22 -1.37
CA ARG A 54 -4.56 20.53 -2.05
C ARG A 54 -4.03 21.63 -1.13
N ALA A 55 -4.45 21.63 0.13
CA ALA A 55 -3.98 22.59 1.13
C ALA A 55 -2.48 22.42 1.44
N GLN A 56 -1.99 21.19 1.51
CA GLN A 56 -0.60 20.87 1.85
C GLN A 56 0.32 20.79 0.63
N LEU A 57 -0.23 20.79 -0.59
CA LEU A 57 0.51 20.58 -1.84
C LEU A 57 1.72 21.53 -1.99
N PRO A 58 1.64 22.84 -1.71
CA PRO A 58 2.80 23.74 -1.87
C PRO A 58 4.00 23.34 -0.99
N GLN A 59 3.75 22.72 0.16
CA GLN A 59 4.79 22.25 1.07
C GLN A 59 5.22 20.81 0.75
N MET A 60 4.28 19.93 0.40
CA MET A 60 4.56 18.51 0.13
C MET A 60 5.25 18.29 -1.22
N GLN A 61 4.85 19.02 -2.26
CA GLN A 61 5.29 18.78 -3.63
C GLN A 61 6.82 18.87 -3.81
N PRO A 62 7.52 19.90 -3.28
CA PRO A 62 8.96 19.98 -3.42
C PRO A 62 9.68 18.83 -2.70
N GLY A 63 9.21 18.47 -1.51
CA GLY A 63 9.75 17.36 -0.73
C GLY A 63 9.62 16.02 -1.44
N LEU A 64 8.42 15.69 -1.93
CA LEU A 64 8.18 14.46 -2.69
C LEU A 64 8.96 14.44 -4.02
N SER A 65 9.06 15.58 -4.71
CA SER A 65 9.83 15.67 -5.96
C SER A 65 11.31 15.43 -5.75
N ALA A 66 11.87 15.94 -4.64
CA ALA A 66 13.27 15.74 -4.29
C ALA A 66 13.62 14.28 -3.96
N LEU A 67 12.64 13.47 -3.54
CA LEU A 67 12.83 12.02 -3.36
C LEU A 67 13.01 11.29 -4.69
N GLY A 68 12.58 11.88 -5.81
CA GLY A 68 12.59 11.25 -7.13
C GLY A 68 11.40 10.32 -7.38
N THR A 69 11.44 9.58 -8.49
CA THR A 69 10.35 8.69 -8.89
C THR A 69 10.07 7.63 -7.83
N VAL A 70 8.78 7.34 -7.60
CA VAL A 70 8.34 6.24 -6.74
C VAL A 70 8.74 4.91 -7.37
N GLY A 71 9.59 4.15 -6.68
CA GLY A 71 10.07 2.83 -7.12
C GLY A 71 9.27 1.69 -6.49
N ASP A 72 9.97 0.81 -5.79
CA ASP A 72 9.39 -0.37 -5.16
C ASP A 72 8.47 0.01 -3.99
N LEU A 73 7.31 -0.64 -3.91
CA LEU A 73 6.42 -0.59 -2.76
C LEU A 73 6.37 -2.00 -2.16
N SER A 74 6.87 -2.14 -0.94
CA SER A 74 6.82 -3.40 -0.20
C SER A 74 5.72 -3.32 0.85
N PHE A 75 4.74 -4.21 0.77
CA PHE A 75 3.68 -4.31 1.78
C PHE A 75 4.28 -4.70 3.14
N ILE A 76 3.86 -4.01 4.19
CA ILE A 76 4.31 -4.27 5.57
C ILE A 76 3.18 -4.93 6.36
N LYS A 77 2.01 -4.30 6.40
CA LYS A 77 0.84 -4.81 7.13
C LYS A 77 -0.46 -4.20 6.63
N GLY A 78 -1.55 -4.90 6.88
CA GLY A 78 -2.92 -4.43 6.74
C GLY A 78 -3.61 -4.52 8.10
N GLU A 79 -4.37 -3.50 8.46
CA GLU A 79 -5.14 -3.44 9.69
C GLU A 79 -6.59 -3.08 9.37
N GLY A 80 -7.54 -3.70 10.08
CA GLY A 80 -8.96 -3.55 9.82
C GLY A 80 -9.43 -4.28 8.55
N ASP A 81 -10.71 -4.12 8.24
CA ASP A 81 -11.39 -4.79 7.14
C ASP A 81 -12.37 -3.85 6.43
N GLY A 82 -12.71 -4.21 5.18
CA GLY A 82 -13.62 -3.43 4.34
C GLY A 82 -13.26 -1.95 4.26
N ASP A 83 -14.25 -1.10 4.50
CA ASP A 83 -14.12 0.37 4.46
C ASP A 83 -13.19 0.94 5.56
N THR A 84 -12.84 0.16 6.58
CA THR A 84 -11.92 0.58 7.65
C THR A 84 -10.47 0.18 7.40
N ARG A 85 -10.22 -0.69 6.41
CA ARG A 85 -8.90 -1.23 6.14
C ARG A 85 -7.89 -0.13 5.83
N VAL A 86 -6.73 -0.23 6.45
CA VAL A 86 -5.54 0.59 6.21
C VAL A 86 -4.38 -0.34 5.93
N GLU A 87 -3.59 -0.02 4.92
CA GLU A 87 -2.40 -0.78 4.54
C GLU A 87 -1.17 0.11 4.61
N THR A 88 -0.09 -0.45 5.15
CA THR A 88 1.20 0.22 5.31
C THR A 88 2.24 -0.38 4.37
N TYR A 89 3.04 0.47 3.76
CA TYR A 89 4.04 0.13 2.76
C TYR A 89 5.37 0.81 3.06
N ALA A 90 6.48 0.10 2.82
CA ALA A 90 7.78 0.73 2.59
C ALA A 90 7.87 1.17 1.13
N VAL A 91 8.00 2.48 0.91
CA VAL A 91 8.08 3.09 -0.42
C VAL A 91 9.51 3.52 -0.68
N LYS A 92 10.19 2.84 -1.60
CA LYS A 92 11.53 3.20 -2.04
C LYS A 92 11.45 4.22 -3.17
N PHE A 93 12.19 5.31 -3.06
CA PHE A 93 12.26 6.34 -4.08
C PHE A 93 13.61 6.30 -4.82
N ALA A 94 13.62 6.81 -6.05
CA ALA A 94 14.81 6.82 -6.90
C ALA A 94 16.00 7.60 -6.30
N GLY A 95 15.73 8.58 -5.43
CA GLY A 95 16.74 9.33 -4.65
C GLY A 95 17.41 8.51 -3.54
N GLY A 96 17.11 7.21 -3.42
CA GLY A 96 17.73 6.29 -2.47
C GLY A 96 17.08 6.23 -1.09
N LYS A 97 16.15 7.15 -0.81
CA LYS A 97 15.37 7.19 0.43
C LYS A 97 14.23 6.18 0.40
N THR A 98 13.90 5.63 1.56
CA THR A 98 12.71 4.80 1.77
C THR A 98 11.86 5.47 2.84
N ALA A 99 10.57 5.66 2.58
CA ALA A 99 9.64 6.19 3.56
C ALA A 99 8.50 5.21 3.79
N ILE A 100 8.00 5.14 5.02
CA ILE A 100 6.86 4.32 5.37
C ILE A 100 5.59 5.13 5.15
N TRP A 101 4.65 4.58 4.40
CA TRP A 101 3.39 5.24 4.07
C TRP A 101 2.22 4.33 4.38
N SER A 102 1.15 4.92 4.91
CA SER A 102 -0.14 4.25 5.08
C SER A 102 -1.16 4.82 4.10
N ILE A 103 -2.04 3.96 3.60
CA ILE A 103 -3.18 4.29 2.73
C ILE A 103 -4.39 3.48 3.18
N GLY A 104 -5.58 4.08 3.18
CA GLY A 104 -6.76 3.34 3.63
C GLY A 104 -8.06 4.11 3.60
N HIS A 105 -9.02 3.56 4.34
CA HIS A 105 -10.40 4.03 4.35
C HIS A 105 -11.00 4.06 2.95
N ARG A 106 -10.83 2.97 2.20
CA ARG A 106 -11.28 2.87 0.83
C ARG A 106 -12.80 2.69 0.81
N LYS A 107 -13.52 3.65 0.23
CA LYS A 107 -14.97 3.62 0.05
C LYS A 107 -15.34 4.13 -1.33
N ASN A 108 -16.21 3.40 -2.03
CA ASN A 108 -16.62 3.74 -3.41
C ASN A 108 -15.43 3.97 -4.37
N GLY A 109 -14.36 3.18 -4.21
CA GLY A 109 -13.16 3.26 -5.03
C GLY A 109 -12.16 4.36 -4.65
N LYS A 110 -12.51 5.27 -3.74
CA LYS A 110 -11.65 6.37 -3.28
C LYS A 110 -11.15 6.12 -1.87
N TYR A 111 -10.01 6.72 -1.51
CA TYR A 111 -9.36 6.57 -0.22
C TYR A 111 -9.57 7.80 0.65
N GLY A 112 -9.87 7.57 1.93
CA GLY A 112 -10.03 8.61 2.93
C GLY A 112 -8.72 9.02 3.62
N ALA A 113 -7.66 8.21 3.52
CA ALA A 113 -6.37 8.53 4.11
C ALA A 113 -5.19 8.10 3.24
N ALA A 114 -4.16 8.94 3.21
CA ALA A 114 -2.80 8.63 2.79
C ALA A 114 -1.84 9.53 3.56
N TYR A 115 -0.87 8.95 4.29
CA TYR A 115 0.05 9.72 5.12
C TYR A 115 1.40 9.00 5.32
N SER A 116 2.46 9.79 5.48
CA SER A 116 3.80 9.29 5.81
C SER A 116 3.92 9.04 7.32
N LEU A 117 4.62 7.96 7.67
CA LEU A 117 5.04 7.62 9.03
C LEU A 117 6.52 7.97 9.28
N GLY A 118 7.21 8.52 8.29
CA GLY A 118 8.62 8.87 8.36
C GLY A 118 9.52 7.99 7.49
N GLU A 119 10.82 8.28 7.54
CA GLU A 119 11.89 7.48 6.94
C GLU A 119 12.52 6.56 7.99
#